data_AF-A0A6D2HGL7-F1
#
_entry.id   AF-A0A6D2HGL7-F1
#
_cell.length_a   1.000
_cell.length_b   1.000
_cell.length_c   1.000
_cell.angle_alpha   90.00
_cell.angle_beta   90.00
_cell.angle_gamma   90.00
#
_symmetry.space_group_name_H-M   'P 1'
#
loop_
_entity.id
_entity.type
_entity.pdbx_description
1 polymer ?
#
loop_
_entity_poly.entity_id
_entity_poly.type
_entity_poly.pdbx_seq_one_letter_code
_entity_poly.pdbx_strand_id
1 'polypeptide(L)'
;MSKETVTLSEMTREELETFLEFLYKGSLPDAKLVQHHRSLYLSAHKYEIPYLQDLCRKELISTIDVSNVFHKLDLAKKYSDKILEAAVSWFIESHVVEVAFSSKFESFVESYPALAVETFRVHMMVRRLSKILDDNGLRKESISSSISNAVLKHSESDKRCIGGNGNINM
;
A
#
# COMPACT_ATOMS: atom_id res chain seq x y z
N MET A 1 -30.55 28.85 15.49
CA MET A 1 -29.24 28.23 15.19
C MET A 1 -29.33 27.58 13.82
N SER A 2 -28.55 28.06 12.85
CA SER A 2 -28.43 27.41 11.55
C SER A 2 -27.73 26.07 11.73
N LYS A 3 -28.31 25.01 11.17
CA LYS A 3 -27.72 23.67 11.19
C LYS A 3 -26.80 23.56 9.99
N GLU A 4 -25.49 23.52 10.22
CA GLU A 4 -24.53 23.23 9.15
C GLU A 4 -24.48 21.71 8.93
N THR A 5 -24.61 21.31 7.67
CA THR A 5 -24.64 19.90 7.26
C THR A 5 -23.52 19.65 6.26
N VAL A 6 -22.70 18.64 6.54
CA VAL A 6 -21.67 18.14 5.62
C VAL A 6 -22.13 16.81 5.04
N THR A 7 -22.00 16.63 3.72
CA THR A 7 -22.37 15.40 3.02
C THR A 7 -21.12 14.64 2.57
N LEU A 8 -21.01 13.38 2.98
CA LEU A 8 -19.89 12.49 2.65
C LEU A 8 -20.47 11.31 1.86
N SER A 9 -20.28 11.30 0.53
CA SER A 9 -20.91 10.33 -0.37
C SER A 9 -19.99 9.18 -0.79
N GLU A 10 -18.70 9.28 -0.49
CA GLU A 10 -17.68 8.28 -0.84
C GLU A 10 -17.62 7.07 0.10
N MET A 11 -18.35 7.12 1.22
CA MET A 11 -18.38 6.05 2.23
C MET A 11 -19.81 5.56 2.46
N THR A 12 -19.95 4.27 2.69
CA THR A 12 -21.18 3.71 3.28
C THR A 12 -21.34 4.16 4.73
N ARG A 13 -22.50 3.91 5.33
CA ARG A 13 -22.73 4.21 6.75
C ARG A 13 -21.69 3.55 7.66
N GLU A 14 -21.40 2.27 7.41
CA GLU A 14 -20.48 1.46 8.23
C GLU A 14 -19.03 1.95 8.10
N GLU A 15 -18.64 2.34 6.89
CA GLU A 15 -17.32 2.92 6.61
C GLU A 15 -17.18 4.29 7.25
N LEU A 16 -18.22 5.12 7.18
CA LEU A 16 -18.24 6.43 7.82
C LEU A 16 -18.17 6.32 9.34
N GLU A 17 -18.92 5.39 9.95
CA GLU A 17 -18.85 5.13 11.40
C GLU A 17 -17.44 4.72 11.82
N THR A 18 -16.79 3.86 11.04
CA THR A 18 -15.41 3.45 11.28
C THR A 18 -14.43 4.61 11.10
N PHE A 19 -14.61 5.43 10.07
CA PHE A 19 -13.79 6.62 9.82
C PHE A 19 -13.92 7.64 10.95
N LEU A 20 -15.14 7.90 11.42
CA LEU A 20 -15.38 8.79 12.56
C LEU A 20 -14.79 8.22 13.84
N GLU A 21 -14.94 6.91 14.10
CA GLU A 21 -14.33 6.27 15.25
C GLU A 21 -12.81 6.50 15.28
N PHE A 22 -12.13 6.37 14.14
CA PHE A 22 -10.72 6.69 14.03
C PHE A 22 -10.45 8.17 14.34
N LEU A 23 -11.21 9.10 13.78
CA LEU A 23 -11.01 10.54 13.99
C LEU A 23 -11.13 10.94 15.47
N TYR A 24 -12.07 10.33 16.19
CA TYR A 24 -12.29 10.63 17.60
C TYR A 24 -11.32 9.91 18.55
N LYS A 25 -10.87 8.69 18.20
CA LYS A 25 -10.02 7.86 19.09
C LYS A 25 -8.54 7.87 18.72
N GLY A 26 -8.19 8.22 17.49
CA GLY A 26 -6.84 8.14 16.93
C GLY A 26 -6.38 6.72 16.57
N SER A 27 -7.23 5.70 16.74
CA SER A 27 -6.90 4.30 16.47
C SER A 27 -8.15 3.48 16.12
N LEU A 28 -7.96 2.37 15.40
CA LEU A 28 -9.00 1.40 15.09
C LEU A 28 -8.59 -0.02 15.51
N PRO A 29 -9.55 -0.88 15.89
CA PRO A 29 -9.29 -2.31 16.00
C PRO A 29 -8.90 -2.91 14.63
N ASP A 30 -7.94 -3.84 14.63
CA ASP A 30 -7.43 -4.48 13.42
C ASP A 30 -8.54 -5.06 12.54
N ALA A 31 -9.57 -5.68 13.14
CA ALA A 31 -10.69 -6.24 12.40
C ALA A 31 -11.43 -5.20 11.53
N LYS A 32 -11.65 -3.98 12.04
CA LYS A 32 -12.30 -2.90 11.29
C LYS A 32 -11.38 -2.33 10.23
N LEU A 33 -10.09 -2.22 10.53
CA LEU A 33 -9.09 -1.77 9.57
C LEU A 33 -9.02 -2.76 8.40
N VAL A 34 -8.89 -4.05 8.65
CA VAL A 34 -8.87 -5.10 7.61
C VAL A 34 -10.15 -5.08 6.77
N GLN A 35 -11.31 -4.90 7.40
CA GLN A 35 -12.60 -4.87 6.70
C GLN A 35 -12.73 -3.65 5.77
N HIS A 36 -12.29 -2.47 6.21
CA HIS A 36 -12.56 -1.19 5.53
C HIS A 36 -11.29 -0.48 5.01
N HIS A 37 -10.13 -1.15 4.99
CA HIS A 37 -8.84 -0.53 4.66
C HIS A 37 -8.87 0.23 3.33
N ARG A 38 -9.59 -0.28 2.33
CA ARG A 38 -9.67 0.38 1.03
C ARG A 38 -10.43 1.71 1.09
N SER A 39 -11.65 1.72 1.64
CA SER A 39 -12.44 2.96 1.74
C SER A 39 -11.80 3.95 2.69
N LEU A 40 -11.26 3.49 3.81
CA LEU A 40 -10.49 4.32 4.73
C LEU A 40 -9.24 4.92 4.07
N TYR A 41 -8.51 4.16 3.24
CA TYR A 41 -7.37 4.70 2.47
C TYR A 41 -7.79 5.82 1.53
N LEU A 42 -8.92 5.65 0.82
CA LEU A 42 -9.46 6.66 -0.10
C LEU A 42 -9.88 7.94 0.64
N SER A 43 -10.62 7.77 1.74
CA SER A 43 -11.05 8.89 2.58
C SER A 43 -9.87 9.57 3.25
N ALA A 44 -8.88 8.82 3.74
CA ALA A 44 -7.67 9.37 4.32
C ALA A 44 -6.90 10.25 3.33
N HIS A 45 -6.82 9.83 2.07
CA HIS A 45 -6.23 10.68 1.03
C HIS A 45 -7.07 11.92 0.75
N LYS A 46 -8.39 11.78 0.59
CA LYS A 46 -9.31 12.88 0.27
C LYS A 46 -9.36 13.97 1.36
N TYR A 47 -9.34 13.55 2.62
CA TYR A 47 -9.40 14.42 3.79
C TYR A 47 -8.03 14.76 4.37
N GLU A 48 -6.94 14.39 3.67
CA GLU A 48 -5.56 14.70 4.04
C GLU A 48 -5.21 14.25 5.47
N ILE A 49 -5.40 12.95 5.74
CA ILE A 49 -5.07 12.29 7.01
C ILE A 49 -3.95 11.26 6.77
N PRO A 50 -2.67 11.70 6.66
CA PRO A 50 -1.56 10.82 6.30
C PRO A 50 -1.41 9.61 7.21
N TYR A 51 -1.61 9.79 8.52
CA TYR A 51 -1.46 8.69 9.48
C TYR A 51 -2.46 7.55 9.24
N LEU A 52 -3.73 7.86 8.92
CA LEU A 52 -4.71 6.84 8.55
C LEU A 52 -4.36 6.20 7.21
N GLN A 53 -3.88 7.00 6.26
CA GLN A 53 -3.45 6.50 4.96
C GLN A 53 -2.30 5.50 5.11
N ASP A 54 -1.35 5.77 5.99
CA ASP A 54 -0.20 4.89 6.29
C ASP A 54 -0.65 3.57 6.93
N LEU A 55 -1.59 3.62 7.88
CA LEU A 55 -2.18 2.42 8.49
C LEU A 55 -2.88 1.55 7.44
N CYS A 56 -3.73 2.17 6.62
CA CYS A 56 -4.45 1.45 5.57
C CYS A 56 -3.50 0.93 4.48
N ARG A 57 -2.41 1.65 4.19
CA ARG A 57 -1.36 1.21 3.26
C ARG A 57 -0.67 -0.05 3.76
N LYS A 58 -0.35 -0.14 5.06
CA LYS A 58 0.25 -1.34 5.65
C LYS A 58 -0.64 -2.57 5.40
N GLU A 59 -1.96 -2.43 5.58
CA GLU A 59 -2.92 -3.50 5.26
C GLU A 59 -3.07 -3.78 3.76
N LEU A 60 -3.01 -2.74 2.91
CA LEU A 60 -2.99 -2.93 1.46
C LEU A 60 -1.75 -3.70 1.01
N ILE A 61 -0.60 -3.48 1.63
CA ILE A 61 0.66 -4.17 1.30
C ILE A 61 0.64 -5.61 1.83
N SER A 62 0.15 -5.84 3.06
CA SER A 62 0.11 -7.18 3.67
C SER A 62 -0.80 -8.16 2.90
N THR A 63 -1.77 -7.64 2.17
CA THR A 63 -2.78 -8.42 1.42
C THR A 63 -2.54 -8.44 -0.09
N ILE A 64 -1.34 -8.10 -0.59
CA ILE A 64 -1.03 -8.21 -2.04
C ILE A 64 -1.04 -9.69 -2.45
N ASP A 65 -1.80 -9.99 -3.52
CA ASP A 65 -1.82 -11.28 -4.18
C ASP A 65 -2.03 -11.13 -5.70
N VAL A 66 -1.92 -12.22 -6.47
CA VAL A 66 -2.11 -12.22 -7.93
C VAL A 66 -3.52 -11.78 -8.34
N SER A 67 -4.52 -12.04 -7.51
CA SER A 67 -5.92 -11.68 -7.80
C SER A 67 -6.17 -10.17 -7.75
N ASN A 68 -5.36 -9.44 -6.97
CA ASN A 68 -5.59 -8.04 -6.62
C ASN A 68 -4.43 -7.08 -6.96
N VAL A 69 -3.27 -7.60 -7.38
CA VAL A 69 -2.04 -6.82 -7.62
C VAL A 69 -2.25 -5.63 -8.56
N PHE A 70 -2.96 -5.82 -9.67
CA PHE A 70 -3.19 -4.75 -10.65
C PHE A 70 -4.15 -3.67 -10.15
N HIS A 71 -5.10 -4.05 -9.30
CA HIS A 71 -6.01 -3.10 -8.67
C HIS A 71 -5.30 -2.26 -7.60
N LYS A 72 -4.32 -2.84 -6.90
CA LYS A 72 -3.45 -2.10 -5.98
C LYS A 72 -2.43 -1.24 -6.74
N LEU A 73 -1.94 -1.68 -7.90
CA LEU A 73 -1.10 -0.87 -8.81
C LEU A 73 -1.83 0.39 -9.27
N ASP A 74 -3.06 0.23 -9.78
CA ASP A 74 -3.90 1.35 -10.20
C ASP A 74 -4.13 2.33 -9.05
N LEU A 75 -4.45 1.81 -7.85
CA LEU A 75 -4.59 2.62 -6.65
C LEU A 75 -3.31 3.41 -6.34
N ALA A 76 -2.15 2.77 -6.38
CA ALA A 76 -0.87 3.40 -6.11
C ALA A 76 -0.57 4.52 -7.11
N LYS A 77 -0.75 4.27 -8.41
CA LYS A 77 -0.53 5.25 -9.47
C LYS A 77 -1.51 6.42 -9.36
N LYS A 78 -2.80 6.14 -9.17
CA LYS A 78 -3.85 7.16 -9.04
C LYS A 78 -3.59 8.14 -7.90
N TYR A 79 -3.11 7.63 -6.76
CA TYR A 79 -2.85 8.43 -5.57
C TYR A 79 -1.37 8.79 -5.39
N SER A 80 -0.53 8.56 -6.40
CA SER A 80 0.92 8.80 -6.37
C SER A 80 1.62 8.22 -5.13
N ASP A 81 1.15 7.07 -4.67
CA ASP A 81 1.65 6.39 -3.48
C ASP A 81 2.85 5.51 -3.84
N LYS A 82 4.04 6.12 -3.74
CA LYS A 82 5.31 5.47 -4.11
C LYS A 82 5.64 4.26 -3.24
N ILE A 83 5.16 4.21 -1.99
CA ILE A 83 5.43 3.10 -1.08
C ILE A 83 4.59 1.89 -1.49
N LEU A 84 3.30 2.10 -1.78
CA LEU A 84 2.44 1.04 -2.31
C LEU A 84 2.90 0.58 -3.69
N GLU A 85 3.29 1.51 -4.57
CA GLU A 85 3.79 1.20 -5.91
C GLU A 85 5.06 0.33 -5.86
N ALA A 86 6.01 0.65 -4.97
CA ALA A 86 7.21 -0.14 -4.79
C ALA A 86 6.90 -1.56 -4.29
N ALA A 87 5.99 -1.71 -3.31
CA ALA A 87 5.59 -3.02 -2.79
C ALA A 87 4.89 -3.88 -3.86
N VAL A 88 4.00 -3.26 -4.65
CA VAL A 88 3.31 -3.93 -5.75
C VAL A 88 4.31 -4.35 -6.84
N SER A 89 5.25 -3.47 -7.20
CA SER A 89 6.29 -3.79 -8.19
C SER A 89 7.16 -4.96 -7.73
N TRP A 90 7.59 -4.95 -6.47
CA TRP A 90 8.35 -6.06 -5.89
C TRP A 90 7.57 -7.39 -5.94
N PHE A 91 6.26 -7.37 -5.69
CA PHE A 91 5.42 -8.57 -5.81
C PHE A 91 5.34 -9.07 -7.26
N ILE A 92 5.10 -8.17 -8.22
CA ILE A 92 5.07 -8.50 -9.66
C ILE A 92 6.41 -9.09 -10.09
N GLU A 93 7.53 -8.51 -9.67
CA GLU A 93 8.86 -9.04 -9.96
C GLU A 93 9.05 -10.44 -9.39
N SER A 94 8.62 -10.68 -8.16
CA SER A 94 8.81 -11.96 -7.47
C SER A 94 7.92 -13.07 -8.04
N HIS A 95 6.73 -12.73 -8.53
CA HIS A 95 5.73 -13.68 -9.04
C HIS A 95 5.46 -13.50 -10.55
N VAL A 96 6.44 -13.00 -11.31
CA VAL A 96 6.23 -12.53 -12.69
C VAL A 96 5.60 -13.60 -13.61
N VAL A 97 5.95 -14.87 -13.43
CA VAL A 97 5.41 -15.97 -14.24
C VAL A 97 3.93 -16.13 -13.93
N GLU A 98 3.58 -16.29 -12.66
CA GLU A 98 2.19 -16.45 -12.22
C GLU A 98 1.33 -15.24 -12.61
N VAL A 99 1.86 -14.03 -12.41
CA VAL A 99 1.18 -12.78 -12.78
C VAL A 99 0.96 -12.71 -14.29
N ALA A 100 1.99 -12.94 -15.11
CA ALA A 100 1.91 -12.82 -16.56
C ALA A 100 0.98 -13.86 -17.22
N PHE A 101 0.79 -15.02 -16.60
CA PHE A 101 -0.13 -16.07 -17.08
C PHE A 101 -1.49 -16.04 -16.38
N SER A 102 -1.78 -15.03 -15.55
CA SER A 102 -3.07 -14.91 -14.87
C SER A 102 -4.12 -14.23 -15.77
N SER A 103 -5.39 -14.62 -15.61
CA SER A 103 -6.51 -13.91 -16.24
C SER A 103 -6.63 -12.45 -15.79
N LYS A 104 -6.10 -12.13 -14.60
CA LYS A 104 -6.02 -10.74 -14.11
C LYS A 104 -5.10 -9.88 -14.93
N PHE A 105 -4.02 -10.45 -15.47
CA PHE A 105 -3.14 -9.73 -16.37
C PHE A 105 -3.82 -9.45 -17.71
N GLU A 106 -4.56 -10.40 -18.26
CA GLU A 106 -5.35 -10.19 -19.49
C GLU A 106 -6.35 -9.04 -19.30
N SER A 107 -7.15 -9.08 -18.24
CA SER A 107 -8.11 -8.00 -17.93
C SER A 107 -7.42 -6.65 -17.71
N PHE A 108 -6.22 -6.65 -17.12
CA PHE A 108 -5.44 -5.44 -16.91
C PHE A 108 -4.91 -4.85 -18.22
N VAL A 109 -4.42 -5.68 -19.14
CA VAL A 109 -3.97 -5.24 -20.47
C VAL A 109 -5.13 -4.65 -21.27
N GLU A 110 -6.31 -5.27 -21.21
CA GLU A 110 -7.51 -4.77 -21.88
C GLU A 110 -7.98 -3.42 -21.33
N SER A 111 -7.97 -3.28 -20.00
CA SER A 111 -8.47 -2.06 -19.33
C SER A 111 -7.47 -0.90 -19.36
N TYR A 112 -6.16 -1.20 -19.27
CA TYR A 112 -5.10 -0.21 -19.11
C TYR A 112 -3.85 -0.52 -19.96
N PRO A 113 -3.96 -0.54 -21.31
CA PRO A 113 -2.89 -1.03 -22.18
C PRO A 113 -1.60 -0.22 -22.07
N ALA A 114 -1.68 1.11 -21.92
CA ALA A 114 -0.50 1.97 -21.77
C ALA A 114 0.23 1.69 -20.45
N LEU A 115 -0.50 1.56 -19.35
CA LEU A 115 0.08 1.26 -18.02
C LEU A 115 0.66 -0.15 -17.98
N ALA A 116 0.04 -1.12 -18.65
CA ALA A 116 0.57 -2.47 -18.78
C ALA A 116 1.92 -2.46 -19.51
N VAL A 117 2.02 -1.74 -20.64
CA VAL A 117 3.28 -1.60 -21.38
C VAL A 117 4.35 -0.91 -20.53
N GLU A 118 4.01 0.19 -19.85
CA GLU A 118 4.95 0.90 -18.96
C GLU A 118 5.48 -0.03 -17.86
N THR A 119 4.57 -0.67 -17.13
CA THR A 119 4.88 -1.57 -16.01
C THR A 119 5.82 -2.68 -16.47
N PHE A 120 5.44 -3.44 -17.49
CA PHE A 120 6.24 -4.58 -17.93
C PHE A 120 7.51 -4.19 -18.68
N ARG A 121 7.56 -3.04 -19.34
CA ARG A 121 8.80 -2.52 -19.94
C ARG A 121 9.85 -2.24 -18.87
N VAL A 122 9.47 -1.57 -17.78
CA VAL A 122 10.37 -1.29 -16.65
C VAL A 122 10.86 -2.62 -16.05
N HIS A 123 9.95 -3.56 -15.78
CA HIS A 123 10.30 -4.88 -15.21
C HIS A 123 11.25 -5.68 -16.12
N MET A 124 11.01 -5.70 -17.44
CA MET A 124 11.89 -6.36 -18.40
C MET A 124 13.29 -5.74 -18.42
N MET A 125 13.38 -4.41 -18.36
CA MET A 125 14.67 -3.71 -18.29
C MET A 125 15.42 -4.01 -16.99
N VAL A 126 14.73 -3.98 -15.84
CA VAL A 126 15.32 -4.30 -14.54
C VAL A 126 15.83 -5.74 -14.53
N ARG A 127 15.03 -6.72 -14.98
CA ARG A 127 15.49 -8.13 -15.06
C ARG A 127 16.72 -8.29 -15.96
N ARG A 128 16.76 -7.62 -17.12
CA ARG A 128 17.91 -7.65 -18.03
C ARG A 128 19.16 -7.05 -17.38
N LEU A 129 19.07 -5.89 -16.74
CA LEU A 129 20.18 -5.27 -16.02
C LEU A 129 20.64 -6.14 -14.86
N SER A 130 19.70 -6.73 -14.13
CA SER A 130 19.98 -7.62 -13.02
C SER A 130 20.79 -8.85 -13.45
N LYS A 131 20.48 -9.41 -14.64
CA LYS A 131 21.23 -10.53 -15.22
C LYS A 131 22.64 -10.10 -15.63
N ILE A 132 22.77 -8.92 -16.26
CA ILE A 132 24.07 -8.34 -16.60
C ILE A 132 24.91 -8.14 -15.33
N LEU A 133 24.33 -7.64 -14.23
CA LEU A 133 25.04 -7.43 -12.97
C LEU A 133 25.44 -8.75 -12.29
N ASP A 134 24.58 -9.77 -12.34
CA ASP A 134 24.90 -11.12 -11.86
C ASP A 134 26.03 -11.75 -12.68
N ASP A 135 25.99 -11.63 -14.02
CA ASP A 135 27.02 -12.11 -14.94
C ASP A 135 28.37 -11.40 -14.72
N ASN A 136 28.36 -10.21 -14.10
CA ASN A 136 29.56 -9.44 -13.71
C ASN A 136 29.95 -9.59 -12.22
N GLY A 137 29.29 -10.46 -11.45
CA GLY A 137 29.69 -10.82 -10.08
C GLY A 137 29.31 -9.83 -8.96
N LEU A 138 28.38 -8.89 -9.19
CA LEU A 138 27.89 -7.96 -8.16
C LEU A 138 26.61 -8.51 -7.49
N ARG A 139 26.73 -8.99 -6.25
CA ARG A 139 25.70 -9.77 -5.53
C ARG A 139 24.41 -8.98 -5.22
N LYS A 140 23.27 -9.44 -5.76
CA LYS A 140 21.89 -8.94 -5.52
C LYS A 140 21.39 -8.91 -4.07
N GLU A 141 22.01 -9.67 -3.17
CA GLU A 141 21.55 -9.79 -1.79
C GLU A 141 21.59 -8.47 -1.00
N SER A 142 22.40 -7.49 -1.43
CA SER A 142 22.43 -6.16 -0.78
C SER A 142 21.18 -5.32 -1.07
N ILE A 143 20.51 -5.50 -2.22
CA ILE A 143 19.39 -4.64 -2.61
C ILE A 143 18.07 -5.15 -2.03
N SER A 144 17.81 -6.46 -2.10
CA SER A 144 16.61 -7.08 -1.52
C SER A 144 16.56 -6.98 0.02
N SER A 145 17.71 -7.14 0.69
CA SER A 145 17.82 -6.93 2.13
C SER A 145 17.67 -5.45 2.51
N SER A 146 18.21 -4.52 1.71
CA SER A 146 18.04 -3.08 1.96
C SER A 146 16.60 -2.61 1.79
N ILE A 147 15.86 -3.15 0.81
CA ILE A 147 14.44 -2.83 0.62
C ILE A 147 13.60 -3.43 1.75
N SER A 148 13.81 -4.71 2.11
CA SER A 148 13.11 -5.33 3.25
C SER A 148 13.38 -4.58 4.56
N ASN A 149 14.64 -4.16 4.79
CA ASN A 149 15.02 -3.39 5.97
C ASN A 149 14.45 -1.96 5.95
N ALA A 150 14.29 -1.33 4.78
CA ALA A 150 13.65 -0.02 4.66
C ALA A 150 12.14 -0.09 4.96
N VAL A 151 11.47 -1.15 4.51
CA VAL A 151 10.05 -1.42 4.79
C VAL A 151 9.83 -1.71 6.29
N LEU A 152 10.73 -2.46 6.94
CA LEU A 152 10.65 -2.75 8.37
C LEU A 152 11.01 -1.55 9.27
N LYS A 153 12.01 -0.74 8.92
CA LYS A 153 12.39 0.45 9.71
C LYS A 153 11.28 1.50 9.77
N HIS A 154 10.42 1.56 8.75
CA HIS A 154 9.27 2.47 8.78
C HIS A 154 8.20 2.04 9.78
N SER A 155 8.07 0.73 10.08
CA SER A 155 7.11 0.22 11.08
C SER A 155 7.59 0.35 12.52
N GLU A 156 8.92 0.34 12.76
CA GLU A 156 9.51 0.51 14.09
C GLU A 156 9.61 1.98 14.54
N SER A 157 9.60 2.91 13.59
CA SER A 157 9.64 4.36 13.88
C SER A 157 8.35 4.86 14.54
N ASP A 158 7.21 4.19 14.30
CA ASP A 158 5.92 4.49 14.95
C ASP A 158 5.83 3.96 16.40
N LYS A 159 6.62 2.94 16.78
CA LYS A 159 6.59 2.37 18.14
C LYS A 159 7.31 3.25 19.18
N ARG A 160 8.15 4.20 18.74
CA ARG A 160 8.87 5.11 19.66
C ARG A 160 8.03 6.28 20.17
N CYS A 161 6.83 6.51 19.63
CA CYS A 161 5.96 7.61 20.05
C CYS A 161 4.91 7.23 21.11
N ILE A 162 4.83 5.95 21.53
CA ILE A 162 3.87 5.48 22.56
C ILE A 162 4.59 5.01 23.85
N GLY A 163 5.83 5.43 24.05
CA GLY A 163 6.64 5.08 25.22
C GLY A 163 7.05 6.32 26.01
N GLY A 164 6.09 6.96 26.71
CA GLY A 164 6.34 8.14 27.53
C GLY A 164 5.56 8.14 28.85
N ASN A 165 6.20 7.57 29.88
CA ASN A 165 6.03 7.82 31.33
C ASN A 165 4.68 7.59 32.03
N GLY A 166 4.68 6.59 32.92
CA GLY A 166 3.78 6.46 34.06
C GLY A 166 4.45 5.73 35.21
N ASN A 167 5.60 6.25 35.65
CA ASN A 167 6.23 5.85 36.91
C ASN A 167 5.48 6.60 38.04
N ILE A 168 4.63 5.90 38.80
CA ILE A 168 4.09 6.40 40.07
C ILE A 168 4.43 5.38 41.16
N ASN A 169 5.56 5.63 41.81
CA ASN A 169 5.77 5.24 43.20
C ASN A 169 5.10 6.30 44.07
N MET A 170 3.99 5.95 44.72
CA MET A 170 3.71 6.20 46.16
C MET A 170 2.41 5.51 46.55
#